data_AF-X1HHQ5-F1
#
_entry.id   AF-X1HHQ5-F1
#
_cell.length_a   1.000
_cell.length_b   1.000
_cell.length_c   1.000
_cell.angle_alpha   90.00
_cell.angle_beta   90.00
_cell.angle_gamma   90.00
#
_symmetry.space_group_name_H-M   'P 1'
#
loop_
_entity.id
_entity.type
_entity.pdbx_description
1 polymer ?
#
loop_
_entity_poly.entity_id
_entity_poly.type
_entity_poly.pdbx_seq_one_letter_code
_entity_poly.pdbx_strand_id
1 'polypeptide(L)'
;MKKILFITTFVVFVFIPISVYGAIVINEVYYDPEGADTGLEYIILYNNEDNSYSLTDHCLYASGKHYVFNSFNLGSKEKIIIYWNADGTNSSTNLYTGKEEWSNMGNTSGTVALFSTHESHKSS
;
A
#
# COMPACT_ATOMS: atom_id res chain seq x y z
N MET A 1 60.62 32.08 -14.66
CA MET A 1 60.17 30.70 -14.32
C MET A 1 58.75 30.79 -13.75
N LYS A 2 57.71 30.52 -14.55
CA LYS A 2 56.31 30.55 -14.10
C LYS A 2 56.00 29.23 -13.38
N LYS A 3 55.73 29.28 -12.07
CA LYS A 3 55.25 28.13 -11.30
C LYS A 3 53.76 27.97 -11.58
N ILE A 4 53.39 26.91 -12.29
CA ILE A 4 51.99 26.51 -12.50
C ILE A 4 51.54 25.78 -11.24
N LEU A 5 50.55 26.33 -10.54
CA LEU A 5 49.94 25.73 -9.37
C LEU A 5 48.87 24.73 -9.85
N PHE A 6 49.13 23.44 -9.69
CA PHE A 6 48.14 22.39 -9.92
C PHE A 6 47.19 22.36 -8.70
N ILE A 7 45.94 22.82 -8.89
CA ILE A 7 44.87 22.62 -7.90
C ILE A 7 44.27 21.24 -8.19
N THR A 8 44.61 20.26 -7.38
CA THR A 8 44.00 18.93 -7.45
C THR A 8 42.67 18.98 -6.72
N THR A 9 41.55 19.05 -7.46
CA THR A 9 40.21 18.93 -6.88
C THR A 9 39.98 17.50 -6.42
N PHE A 10 39.88 17.29 -5.11
CA PHE A 10 39.52 16.00 -4.52
C PHE A 10 38.00 15.86 -4.53
N VAL A 11 37.46 15.09 -5.47
CA VAL A 11 36.01 14.80 -5.54
C VAL A 11 35.72 13.62 -4.61
N VAL A 12 35.09 13.89 -3.47
CA VAL A 12 34.59 12.85 -2.56
C VAL A 12 33.20 12.43 -3.05
N PHE A 13 33.11 11.24 -3.66
CA PHE A 13 31.82 10.60 -3.92
C PHE A 13 31.30 10.00 -2.61
N VAL A 14 30.38 10.71 -1.95
CA VAL A 14 29.64 10.15 -0.81
C VAL A 14 28.55 9.23 -1.38
N PHE A 15 28.75 7.93 -1.25
CA PHE A 15 27.70 6.94 -1.51
C PHE A 15 26.73 6.93 -0.33
N ILE A 16 25.67 7.73 -0.42
CA ILE A 16 24.55 7.64 0.52
C ILE A 16 23.71 6.44 0.06
N PRO A 17 23.51 5.40 0.90
CA PRO A 17 22.59 4.34 0.55
C PRO A 17 21.18 4.94 0.41
N ILE A 18 20.63 4.89 -0.81
CA ILE A 18 19.24 5.25 -1.06
C ILE A 18 18.41 4.10 -0.49
N SER A 19 17.74 4.36 0.63
CA SER A 19 16.75 3.42 1.14
C SER A 19 15.48 3.58 0.31
N VAL A 20 15.21 2.62 -0.56
CA VAL A 20 13.93 2.53 -1.26
C VAL A 20 12.97 1.81 -0.33
N TYR A 21 12.16 2.57 0.40
CA TYR A 21 11.00 2.03 1.10
C TYR A 21 9.82 1.99 0.13
N GLY A 22 8.92 1.00 0.28
CA GLY A 22 7.63 1.06 -0.38
C GLY A 22 6.84 2.24 0.19
N ALA A 23 6.42 3.18 -0.66
CA ALA A 23 5.69 4.37 -0.22
C ALA A 23 4.41 4.00 0.55
N ILE A 24 3.68 3.00 0.06
CA ILE A 24 2.51 2.45 0.72
C ILE A 24 2.83 1.07 1.29
N VAL A 25 2.49 0.87 2.55
CA VAL A 25 2.68 -0.40 3.26
C VAL A 25 1.36 -0.92 3.82
N ILE A 26 1.25 -2.25 3.95
CA ILE A 26 0.20 -2.87 4.75
C ILE A 26 0.58 -2.68 6.22
N ASN A 27 -0.19 -1.87 6.93
CA ASN A 27 0.04 -1.58 8.35
C ASN A 27 -0.61 -2.64 9.25
N GLU A 28 -1.81 -3.11 8.88
CA GLU A 28 -2.58 -4.07 9.68
C GLU A 28 -3.47 -4.91 8.78
N VAL A 29 -3.68 -6.16 9.18
CA VAL A 29 -4.67 -7.07 8.61
C VAL A 29 -5.47 -7.65 9.77
N TYR A 30 -6.75 -7.32 9.83
CA TYR A 30 -7.68 -7.85 10.84
C TYR A 30 -8.60 -8.88 10.15
N TYR A 31 -8.25 -10.15 10.30
CA TYR A 31 -8.81 -11.28 9.54
C TYR A 31 -9.62 -12.26 10.40
N ASP A 32 -9.67 -12.06 11.72
CA ASP A 32 -10.34 -12.96 12.66
C ASP A 32 -11.02 -12.13 13.77
N PRO A 33 -12.14 -11.46 13.45
CA PRO A 33 -12.86 -10.63 14.41
C PRO A 33 -13.49 -11.48 15.52
N GLU A 34 -13.38 -11.05 16.77
CA GLU A 34 -14.09 -11.71 17.87
C GLU A 34 -15.61 -11.68 17.65
N GLY A 35 -16.26 -12.84 17.74
CA GLY A 35 -17.71 -12.97 17.59
C GLY A 35 -18.11 -13.58 16.26
N ALA A 36 -18.94 -12.88 15.47
CA ALA A 36 -19.36 -13.36 14.17
C ALA A 36 -18.28 -13.04 13.10
N ASP A 37 -17.81 -14.05 12.39
CA ASP A 37 -16.76 -13.94 11.35
C ASP A 37 -17.09 -12.97 10.20
N THR A 38 -18.35 -12.55 10.04
CA THR A 38 -18.79 -11.87 8.81
C THR A 38 -18.77 -10.35 8.91
N GLY A 39 -18.02 -9.71 7.99
CA GLY A 39 -18.15 -8.29 7.65
C GLY A 39 -17.49 -7.30 8.61
N LEU A 40 -16.61 -7.79 9.50
CA LEU A 40 -15.82 -6.95 10.42
C LEU A 40 -14.32 -6.94 10.08
N GLU A 41 -13.94 -7.67 9.04
CA GLU A 41 -12.56 -7.80 8.60
C GLU A 41 -12.10 -6.56 7.84
N TYR A 42 -10.83 -6.19 8.02
CA TYR A 42 -10.29 -5.04 7.32
C TYR A 42 -8.78 -5.14 7.10
N ILE A 43 -8.31 -4.36 6.15
CA ILE A 43 -6.89 -4.15 5.87
C ILE A 43 -6.61 -2.65 5.97
N ILE A 44 -5.55 -2.28 6.70
CA ILE A 44 -5.13 -0.89 6.83
C ILE A 44 -3.88 -0.68 5.97
N LEU A 45 -3.97 0.26 5.04
CA LEU A 45 -2.79 0.77 4.33
C LEU A 45 -2.31 2.07 4.98
N TYR A 46 -1.00 2.25 4.99
CA TYR A 46 -0.34 3.45 5.52
C TYR A 46 0.61 4.03 4.48
N ASN A 47 0.57 5.35 4.31
CA ASN A 47 1.54 6.08 3.52
C ASN A 47 2.75 6.46 4.38
N ASN A 48 3.88 5.81 4.15
CA ASN A 48 5.11 6.07 4.88
C ASN A 48 5.88 7.30 4.38
N GLU A 49 5.43 7.96 3.33
CA GLU A 49 6.08 9.15 2.76
C GLU A 49 5.72 10.45 3.49
N ASP A 50 6.57 11.46 3.31
CA ASP A 50 6.34 12.85 3.78
C ASP A 50 5.45 13.66 2.80
N ASN A 51 4.93 13.02 1.75
CA ASN A 51 4.03 13.59 0.75
C ASN A 51 2.82 12.69 0.49
N SER A 52 1.77 13.26 -0.11
CA SER A 52 0.62 12.47 -0.60
C SER A 52 1.07 11.48 -1.67
N TYR A 53 0.42 10.32 -1.71
CA TYR A 53 0.67 9.24 -2.66
C TYR A 53 -0.63 8.80 -3.36
N SER A 54 -0.58 8.67 -4.68
CA SER A 54 -1.73 8.23 -5.49
C SER A 54 -1.78 6.71 -5.56
N LEU A 55 -2.87 6.12 -5.06
CA LEU A 55 -3.16 4.70 -5.13
C LEU A 55 -3.93 4.30 -6.40
N THR A 56 -4.19 5.23 -7.31
CA THR A 56 -4.85 4.91 -8.60
C THR A 56 -4.22 3.69 -9.27
N ASP A 57 -5.08 2.78 -9.72
CA ASP A 57 -4.76 1.50 -10.37
C ASP A 57 -3.96 0.50 -9.52
N HIS A 58 -3.62 0.82 -8.28
CA HIS A 58 -3.09 -0.18 -7.36
C HIS A 58 -4.16 -1.25 -7.13
N CYS A 59 -3.74 -2.44 -6.68
CA CYS A 59 -4.70 -3.44 -6.25
C CYS A 59 -4.29 -4.14 -4.95
N LEU A 60 -5.29 -4.34 -4.10
CA LEU A 60 -5.17 -5.12 -2.88
C LEU A 60 -5.79 -6.49 -3.13
N TYR A 61 -5.00 -7.53 -2.96
CA TYR A 61 -5.45 -8.91 -3.07
C TYR A 61 -5.69 -9.49 -1.69
N ALA A 62 -6.87 -10.07 -1.48
CA ALA A 62 -7.20 -10.91 -0.34
C ALA A 62 -8.33 -11.87 -0.75
N SER A 63 -8.49 -13.00 -0.05
CA SER A 63 -9.59 -13.96 -0.27
C SER A 63 -9.85 -14.31 -1.76
N GLY A 64 -8.77 -14.45 -2.56
CA GLY A 64 -8.88 -14.81 -3.98
C GLY A 64 -9.35 -13.70 -4.93
N LYS A 65 -9.53 -12.46 -4.46
CA LYS A 65 -10.06 -11.33 -5.26
C LYS A 65 -9.11 -10.12 -5.21
N HIS A 66 -9.14 -9.30 -6.27
CA HIS A 66 -8.41 -8.04 -6.36
C HIS A 66 -9.35 -6.86 -6.19
N TYR A 67 -9.14 -6.06 -5.15
CA TYR A 67 -9.75 -4.74 -4.99
C TYR A 67 -8.88 -3.70 -5.69
N VAL A 68 -9.42 -3.08 -6.75
CA VAL A 68 -8.71 -2.07 -7.54
C VAL A 68 -9.11 -0.68 -7.05
N PHE A 69 -8.11 0.14 -6.75
CA PHE A 69 -8.31 1.53 -6.36
C PHE A 69 -8.56 2.38 -7.62
N ASN A 70 -9.82 2.78 -7.85
CA ASN A 70 -10.17 3.58 -9.04
C ASN A 70 -9.45 4.93 -9.08
N SER A 71 -9.61 5.75 -8.05
CA SER A 71 -8.89 7.01 -7.88
C SER A 71 -8.89 7.36 -6.40
N PHE A 72 -7.72 7.30 -5.78
CA PHE A 72 -7.57 7.55 -4.36
C PHE A 72 -6.19 8.13 -4.08
N ASN A 73 -6.14 9.22 -3.32
CA ASN A 73 -4.91 9.80 -2.81
C ASN A 73 -4.86 9.60 -1.31
N LEU A 74 -3.79 8.98 -0.83
CA LEU A 74 -3.52 8.84 0.60
C LEU A 74 -2.55 9.94 1.02
N GLY A 75 -2.95 10.78 1.97
CA GLY A 75 -2.12 11.87 2.46
C GLY A 75 -0.83 11.38 3.12
N SER A 76 0.10 12.30 3.34
CA SER A 76 1.36 11.99 4.02
C SER A 76 1.10 11.49 5.43
N LYS A 77 1.73 10.36 5.81
CA LYS A 77 1.56 9.72 7.12
C LYS A 77 0.10 9.38 7.48
N GLU A 78 -0.79 9.33 6.50
CA GLU A 78 -2.19 8.97 6.71
C GLU A 78 -2.43 7.46 6.52
N LYS A 79 -3.58 7.01 7.02
CA LYS A 79 -4.06 5.63 6.91
C LYS A 79 -5.40 5.59 6.20
N ILE A 80 -5.63 4.52 5.46
CA ILE A 80 -6.93 4.17 4.87
C ILE A 80 -7.30 2.77 5.33
N ILE A 81 -8.54 2.61 5.80
CA ILE A 81 -9.10 1.32 6.17
C ILE A 81 -9.92 0.80 4.99
N ILE A 82 -9.65 -0.41 4.56
CA ILE A 82 -10.43 -1.12 3.55
C ILE A 82 -11.18 -2.23 4.28
N TYR A 83 -12.49 -2.03 4.49
CA TYR A 83 -13.36 -3.05 5.03
C TYR A 83 -13.67 -4.09 3.97
N TRP A 84 -13.36 -5.33 4.28
CA TRP A 84 -13.45 -6.46 3.37
C TRP A 84 -14.76 -7.21 3.57
N ASN A 85 -15.41 -7.60 2.47
CA ASN A 85 -16.74 -8.23 2.48
C ASN A 85 -17.77 -7.45 3.34
N ALA A 86 -17.77 -6.13 3.20
CA ALA A 86 -18.59 -5.23 4.00
C ALA A 86 -19.22 -4.14 3.13
N ASP A 87 -20.44 -3.77 3.47
CA ASP A 87 -21.13 -2.63 2.86
C ASP A 87 -20.88 -1.37 3.70
N GLY A 88 -20.86 -0.22 3.05
CA GLY A 88 -20.70 1.06 3.69
C GLY A 88 -20.68 2.20 2.69
N THR A 89 -20.27 3.38 3.15
CA THR A 89 -20.09 4.55 2.28
C THR A 89 -18.63 4.95 2.27
N ASN A 90 -18.03 4.95 1.09
CA ASN A 90 -16.63 5.35 0.91
C ASN A 90 -16.41 6.79 1.37
N SER A 91 -15.25 7.03 1.98
CA SER A 91 -14.79 8.33 2.48
C SER A 91 -13.27 8.45 2.31
N SER A 92 -12.67 9.54 2.80
CA SER A 92 -11.22 9.71 2.80
C SER A 92 -10.48 8.74 3.73
N THR A 93 -11.16 8.13 4.69
CA THR A 93 -10.52 7.26 5.72
C THR A 93 -11.03 5.83 5.70
N ASN A 94 -12.15 5.55 5.01
CA ASN A 94 -12.74 4.22 4.93
C ASN A 94 -13.20 3.92 3.50
N LEU A 95 -12.85 2.73 3.02
CA LEU A 95 -13.34 2.14 1.77
C LEU A 95 -14.00 0.78 2.07
N TYR A 96 -14.96 0.43 1.23
CA TYR A 96 -15.77 -0.79 1.39
C TYR A 96 -15.77 -1.56 0.07
N THR A 97 -15.53 -2.87 0.14
CA THR A 97 -15.58 -3.73 -1.06
C THR A 97 -17.02 -4.00 -1.52
N GLY A 98 -17.99 -3.91 -0.61
CA GLY A 98 -19.34 -4.47 -0.77
C GLY A 98 -19.37 -5.97 -0.46
N LYS A 99 -20.57 -6.57 -0.50
CA LYS A 99 -20.79 -8.00 -0.21
C LYS A 99 -21.19 -8.87 -1.40
N GLU A 100 -21.52 -8.28 -2.54
CA GLU A 100 -22.08 -9.04 -3.68
C GLU A 100 -21.08 -10.05 -4.26
N GLU A 101 -19.80 -9.66 -4.35
CA GLU A 101 -18.75 -10.42 -5.06
C GLU A 101 -17.58 -10.85 -4.15
N TRP A 102 -17.71 -10.64 -2.84
CA TRP A 102 -16.63 -10.74 -1.87
C TRP A 102 -16.93 -11.79 -0.81
N SER A 103 -15.88 -12.42 -0.31
CA SER A 103 -15.91 -13.41 0.76
C SER A 103 -15.01 -12.98 1.90
N ASN A 104 -15.30 -13.47 3.11
CA ASN A 104 -14.45 -13.24 4.28
C ASN A 104 -12.99 -13.68 3.99
N MET A 105 -12.04 -13.04 4.66
CA MET A 105 -10.66 -13.50 4.75
C MET A 105 -10.60 -14.82 5.54
N GLY A 106 -9.53 -15.60 5.33
CA GLY A 106 -9.37 -16.87 6.03
C GLY A 106 -8.82 -16.65 7.44
N ASN A 107 -9.47 -17.19 8.46
CA ASN A 107 -9.02 -17.15 9.86
C ASN A 107 -7.82 -18.06 10.16
N THR A 108 -7.61 -19.11 9.36
CA THR A 108 -6.56 -20.12 9.58
C THR A 108 -5.37 -19.92 8.64
N SER A 109 -5.64 -19.51 7.40
CA SER A 109 -4.63 -19.26 6.39
C SER A 109 -5.17 -18.34 5.30
N GLY A 110 -4.25 -17.63 4.63
CA GLY A 110 -4.61 -16.72 3.56
C GLY A 110 -3.41 -15.87 3.13
N THR A 111 -3.62 -15.07 2.10
CA THR A 111 -2.64 -14.12 1.58
C THR A 111 -3.28 -12.76 1.46
N VAL A 112 -2.60 -11.73 1.95
CA VAL A 112 -2.86 -10.33 1.61
C VAL A 112 -1.66 -9.80 0.86
N ALA A 113 -1.88 -9.18 -0.29
CA ALA A 113 -0.82 -8.60 -1.10
C ALA A 113 -1.24 -7.25 -1.69
N LEU A 114 -0.32 -6.30 -1.74
CA LEU A 114 -0.51 -4.99 -2.36
C LEU A 114 0.35 -4.91 -3.62
N PHE A 115 -0.26 -4.53 -4.73
CA PHE A 115 0.42 -4.36 -6.02
C PHE A 115 0.31 -2.92 -6.50
N SER A 116 1.40 -2.40 -7.07
CA SER A 116 1.47 -1.02 -7.56
C SER A 116 0.61 -0.76 -8.80
N THR A 117 0.28 -1.80 -9.57
CA THR A 117 -0.68 -1.70 -10.67
C THR A 117 -1.48 -3.00 -10.81
N HIS A 118 -2.75 -2.90 -11.19
CA HIS A 118 -3.65 -4.03 -11.43
C HIS A 118 -3.15 -4.95 -12.57
N GLU A 119 -2.57 -4.37 -13.61
CA GLU A 119 -2.01 -5.12 -14.75
C GLU A 119 -0.78 -5.97 -14.38
N SER A 120 -0.13 -5.71 -13.24
CA SER A 120 1.04 -6.50 -12.79
C SER A 120 0.69 -7.93 -12.34
N HIS A 121 -0.60 -8.27 -12.22
CA HIS A 121 -1.06 -9.61 -11.87
C HIS A 121 -2.27 -10.02 -12.73
N LYS A 122 -2.02 -10.27 -14.02
CA LYS A 122 -2.81 -11.31 -14.72
C LYS A 122 -2.19 -12.63 -14.31
N SER A 123 -2.90 -13.42 -13.51
CA SER A 123 -2.55 -14.84 -13.37
C SER A 123 -2.38 -15.41 -14.77
N SER A 124 -1.16 -15.80 -15.09
CA SER A 124 -0.84 -16.60 -16.28
C SER A 124 -1.62 -17.91 -16.25
#